data_AF-A0A060CDX6-F1
#
_entry.id   AF-A0A060CDX6-F1
#
_cell.length_a   1.000
_cell.length_b   1.000
_cell.length_c   1.000
_cell.angle_alpha   90.00
_cell.angle_beta   90.00
_cell.angle_gamma   90.00
#
_symmetry.space_group_name_H-M   'P 1'
#
loop_
_entity.id
_entity.type
_entity.pdbx_description
1 polymer ?
#
loop_
_entity_poly.entity_id
_entity_poly.type
_entity_poly.pdbx_seq_one_letter_code
_entity_poly.pdbx_strand_id
1 'polypeptide(L)'
;AIVPAGATPALAARLAQAPGIDLLQHGYAHSNHAPPGEKKAELGPERPAMMVLGELGTGWLAMERLFGPAVLPVLVPPWNRIAPGLVPALPEIGLRGLSTFGVRPHRRLGSGWVQVNTHIDLIDWRTRRSPGSKPCWGSCARSGGGAHRSGRAA
;
A
#
# COMPACT_ATOMS: atom_id res chain seq x y z
N ALA A 1 -7.45 2.87 -4.84
CA ALA A 1 -6.16 3.60 -4.77
C ALA A 1 -5.97 4.37 -6.08
N ILE A 2 -5.36 5.55 -6.04
CA ILE A 2 -5.28 6.52 -7.14
C ILE A 2 -3.83 6.68 -7.57
N VAL A 3 -3.56 6.72 -8.88
CA VAL A 3 -2.24 7.06 -9.44
C VAL A 3 -2.17 8.59 -9.62
N PRO A 4 -1.38 9.32 -8.80
CA PRO A 4 -1.43 10.79 -8.78
C PRO A 4 -1.12 11.47 -10.11
N ALA A 5 -0.18 10.94 -10.91
CA ALA A 5 0.22 11.54 -12.18
C ALA A 5 -0.92 11.61 -13.21
N GLY A 6 -1.94 10.75 -13.07
CA GLY A 6 -3.14 10.74 -13.93
C GLY A 6 -4.41 11.23 -13.23
N ALA A 7 -4.32 11.72 -11.99
CA ALA A 7 -5.49 12.19 -11.24
C ALA A 7 -5.97 13.55 -11.78
N THR A 8 -7.28 13.70 -11.94
CA THR A 8 -7.89 14.91 -12.51
C THR A 8 -8.99 15.47 -11.60
N PRO A 9 -9.35 16.76 -11.75
CA PRO A 9 -10.51 17.34 -11.05
C PRO A 9 -11.83 16.62 -11.35
N ALA A 10 -11.99 16.06 -12.57
CA ALA A 10 -13.18 15.29 -12.93
C ALA A 10 -13.29 13.99 -12.10
N LEU A 11 -12.16 13.33 -11.84
CA LEU A 11 -12.12 12.18 -10.93
C LEU A 11 -12.51 12.58 -9.51
N ALA A 12 -11.97 13.70 -9.00
CA ALA A 12 -12.34 14.23 -7.69
C ALA A 12 -13.84 14.52 -7.57
N ALA A 13 -14.42 15.21 -8.55
CA ALA A 13 -15.85 15.49 -8.59
C ALA A 13 -16.70 14.21 -8.58
N ARG A 14 -16.28 13.17 -9.31
CA ARG A 14 -16.98 11.88 -9.33
C ARG A 14 -16.92 11.14 -8.01
N LEU A 15 -15.76 11.17 -7.34
CA LEU A 15 -15.54 10.47 -6.07
C LEU A 15 -16.18 11.19 -4.88
N ALA A 16 -16.32 12.52 -4.94
CA ALA A 16 -17.06 13.29 -3.93
C ALA A 16 -18.54 12.84 -3.81
N GLN A 17 -19.10 12.23 -4.85
CA GLN A 17 -20.47 11.70 -4.87
C GLN A 17 -20.56 10.22 -4.43
N ALA A 18 -19.47 9.63 -3.96
CA ALA A 18 -19.41 8.23 -3.56
C ALA A 18 -19.04 8.12 -2.06
N PRO A 19 -20.01 8.16 -1.14
CA PRO A 19 -19.73 8.03 0.29
C PRO A 19 -19.20 6.64 0.63
N GLY A 20 -18.36 6.57 1.67
CA GLY A 20 -17.83 5.30 2.19
C GLY A 20 -16.61 4.75 1.45
N ILE A 21 -15.92 5.58 0.65
CA ILE A 21 -14.65 5.21 0.03
C ILE A 21 -13.50 6.02 0.66
N ASP A 22 -12.43 5.32 1.01
CA ASP A 22 -11.17 5.94 1.37
C ASP A 22 -10.25 6.00 0.15
N LEU A 23 -9.58 7.14 -0.05
CA LEU A 23 -8.65 7.34 -1.15
C LEU A 23 -7.22 7.19 -0.65
N LEU A 24 -6.43 6.38 -1.35
CA LEU A 24 -5.03 6.08 -1.01
C LEU A 24 -4.16 6.32 -2.24
N GLN A 25 -2.93 6.77 -2.04
CA GLN A 25 -1.96 7.01 -3.10
C GLN A 25 -1.36 5.68 -3.60
N HIS A 26 -1.40 5.45 -4.91
CA HIS A 26 -0.86 4.25 -5.55
C HIS A 26 0.43 4.55 -6.33
N GLY A 27 1.54 4.73 -5.62
CA GLY A 27 2.80 5.17 -6.22
C GLY A 27 2.74 6.60 -6.72
N TYR A 28 3.29 6.87 -7.90
CA TYR A 28 3.20 8.19 -8.55
C TYR A 28 2.60 8.12 -9.96
N ALA A 29 3.24 7.41 -10.87
CA ALA A 29 2.84 7.26 -12.28
C ALA A 29 2.50 5.81 -12.66
N HIS A 30 2.74 4.85 -11.77
CA HIS A 30 2.63 3.42 -12.02
C HIS A 30 3.55 2.97 -13.18
N SER A 31 4.73 3.59 -13.29
CA SER A 31 5.73 3.30 -14.31
C SER A 31 6.67 2.18 -13.86
N ASN A 32 7.05 1.28 -14.77
CA ASN A 32 8.06 0.26 -14.47
C ASN A 32 9.46 0.83 -14.65
N HIS A 33 10.29 0.71 -13.61
CA HIS A 33 11.70 1.09 -13.63
C HIS A 33 12.65 -0.09 -13.38
N ALA A 34 12.12 -1.30 -13.20
CA ALA A 34 12.93 -2.51 -13.07
C ALA A 34 13.65 -2.86 -14.38
N PRO A 35 14.87 -3.43 -14.33
CA PRO A 35 15.59 -3.88 -15.53
C PRO A 35 14.82 -4.93 -16.32
N PRO A 36 15.15 -5.14 -17.61
CA PRO A 36 14.61 -6.26 -18.37
C PRO A 36 14.87 -7.60 -17.66
N GLY A 37 13.84 -8.44 -17.56
CA GLY A 37 13.91 -9.74 -16.88
C GLY A 37 13.58 -9.69 -15.39
N GLU A 38 13.59 -8.51 -14.77
CA GLU A 38 13.26 -8.35 -13.36
C GLU A 38 11.77 -8.12 -13.11
N LYS A 39 11.36 -8.34 -11.86
CA LYS A 39 9.98 -8.08 -11.43
C LYS A 39 9.68 -6.59 -11.49
N LYS A 40 8.58 -6.21 -12.17
CA LYS A 40 8.15 -4.81 -12.30
C LYS A 40 8.12 -4.07 -10.97
N ALA A 41 8.77 -2.91 -10.90
CA ALA A 41 8.77 -2.07 -9.72
C ALA A 41 8.81 -0.60 -10.14
N GLU A 42 7.94 0.21 -9.54
CA GLU A 42 8.03 1.67 -9.66
C GLU A 42 8.97 2.24 -8.60
N LEU A 43 8.85 1.72 -7.37
CA LEU A 43 9.53 2.22 -6.17
C LEU A 43 10.71 1.31 -5.79
N GLY A 44 11.39 0.73 -6.77
CA GLY A 44 12.55 -0.15 -6.57
C GLY A 44 13.88 0.63 -6.44
N PRO A 45 14.99 -0.08 -6.15
CA PRO A 45 16.31 0.53 -5.92
C PRO A 45 17.00 1.05 -7.20
N GLU A 46 16.39 0.86 -8.37
CA GLU A 46 16.97 1.19 -9.68
C GLU A 46 17.11 2.69 -9.91
N ARG A 47 16.38 3.50 -9.15
CA ARG A 47 16.38 4.96 -9.22
C ARG A 47 16.89 5.57 -7.92
N PRO A 48 17.54 6.75 -7.97
CA PRO A 48 17.96 7.45 -6.76
C PRO A 48 16.79 7.66 -5.78
N ALA A 49 16.99 7.34 -4.50
CA ALA A 49 15.93 7.41 -3.50
C ALA A 49 15.29 8.80 -3.42
N MET A 50 16.09 9.86 -3.50
CA MET A 50 15.61 11.24 -3.49
C MET A 50 14.67 11.57 -4.65
N MET A 51 14.89 10.98 -5.83
CA MET A 51 14.03 11.18 -6.99
C MET A 51 12.68 10.51 -6.76
N VAL A 52 12.69 9.27 -6.29
CA VAL A 52 11.47 8.52 -5.98
C VAL A 52 10.67 9.21 -4.86
N LEU A 53 11.34 9.69 -3.81
CA LEU A 53 10.70 10.45 -2.73
C LEU A 53 10.11 11.78 -3.22
N GLY A 54 10.80 12.49 -4.11
CA GLY A 54 10.29 13.73 -4.71
C GLY A 54 9.03 13.51 -5.56
N GLU A 55 8.98 12.42 -6.34
CA GLU A 55 7.78 12.01 -7.07
C GLU A 55 6.63 11.65 -6.12
N LEU A 56 6.90 10.84 -5.10
CA LEU A 56 5.90 10.44 -4.10
C LEU A 56 5.34 11.65 -3.36
N GLY A 57 6.19 12.59 -2.94
CA GLY A 57 5.79 13.83 -2.27
C GLY A 57 4.98 14.75 -3.19
N THR A 58 5.39 14.87 -4.47
CA THR A 58 4.62 15.60 -5.49
C THR A 58 3.23 14.98 -5.66
N GLY A 59 3.16 13.65 -5.73
CA GLY A 59 1.92 12.89 -5.77
C GLY A 59 1.05 13.13 -4.53
N TRP A 60 1.64 13.14 -3.34
CA TRP A 60 0.94 13.36 -2.09
C TRP A 60 0.30 14.75 -2.04
N LEU A 61 1.06 15.80 -2.38
CA LEU A 61 0.54 17.16 -2.46
C LEU A 61 -0.60 17.30 -3.50
N ALA A 62 -0.49 16.61 -4.64
CA ALA A 62 -1.56 16.60 -5.64
C ALA A 62 -2.83 15.92 -5.11
N MET A 63 -2.67 14.81 -4.37
CA MET A 63 -3.79 14.09 -3.75
C MET A 63 -4.48 14.96 -2.69
N GLU A 64 -3.73 15.63 -1.81
CA GLU A 64 -4.30 16.54 -0.80
C GLU A 64 -5.09 17.68 -1.46
N ARG A 65 -4.55 18.27 -2.53
CA ARG A 65 -5.21 19.38 -3.26
C ARG A 65 -6.50 18.93 -3.95
N LEU A 66 -6.52 17.73 -4.54
CA LEU A 66 -7.67 17.26 -5.32
C LEU A 66 -8.79 16.68 -4.46
N PHE A 67 -8.44 15.96 -3.39
CA PHE A 67 -9.40 15.14 -2.64
C PHE A 67 -9.60 15.61 -1.19
N GLY A 68 -8.76 16.52 -0.69
CA GLY A 68 -8.89 17.11 0.65
C GLY A 68 -9.01 16.04 1.74
N PRO A 69 -10.03 16.11 2.62
CA PRO A 69 -10.14 15.19 3.76
C PRO A 69 -10.49 13.74 3.37
N ALA A 70 -10.87 13.47 2.12
CA ALA A 70 -11.20 12.11 1.66
C ALA A 70 -9.97 11.24 1.37
N VAL A 71 -8.78 11.84 1.26
CA VAL A 71 -7.54 11.08 1.09
C VAL A 71 -6.90 10.77 2.44
N LEU A 72 -6.53 9.51 2.62
CA LEU A 72 -5.71 9.07 3.75
C LEU A 72 -4.22 9.16 3.39
N PRO A 73 -3.35 9.56 4.34
CA PRO A 73 -1.90 9.63 4.16
C PRO A 73 -1.25 8.24 4.13
N VAL A 74 -1.69 7.38 3.21
CA VAL A 74 -1.26 5.98 3.09
C VAL A 74 -0.79 5.70 1.67
N LEU A 75 0.43 5.19 1.57
CA LEU A 75 1.01 4.72 0.31
C LEU A 75 0.67 3.25 0.06
N VAL A 76 0.24 2.95 -1.15
CA VAL A 76 0.10 1.60 -1.70
C VAL A 76 1.08 1.47 -2.87
N PRO A 77 2.19 0.73 -2.77
CA PRO A 77 3.13 0.60 -3.87
C PRO A 77 2.54 -0.16 -5.06
N PRO A 78 2.75 0.28 -6.32
CA PRO A 78 2.45 -0.53 -7.50
C PRO A 78 3.10 -1.90 -7.43
N TRP A 79 2.35 -2.91 -7.88
CA TRP A 79 2.74 -4.32 -7.79
C TRP A 79 3.09 -4.80 -6.36
N ASN A 80 2.72 -4.06 -5.32
CA ASN A 80 3.10 -4.29 -3.92
C ASN A 80 4.62 -4.33 -3.70
N ARG A 81 5.39 -3.52 -4.44
CA ARG A 81 6.87 -3.49 -4.34
C ARG A 81 7.39 -2.10 -4.02
N ILE A 82 8.20 -2.02 -2.97
CA ILE A 82 8.92 -0.83 -2.54
C ILE A 82 10.28 -1.23 -1.99
N ALA A 83 11.33 -0.49 -2.34
CA ALA A 83 12.66 -0.68 -1.81
C ALA A 83 12.67 -0.38 -0.30
N PRO A 84 13.21 -1.26 0.55
CA PRO A 84 13.20 -1.07 2.01
C PRO A 84 13.82 0.27 2.46
N GLY A 85 14.83 0.77 1.75
CA GLY A 85 15.50 2.03 2.05
C GLY A 85 14.61 3.28 1.89
N LEU A 86 13.49 3.19 1.17
CA LEU A 86 12.55 4.31 1.01
C LEU A 86 11.63 4.47 2.24
N VAL A 87 11.29 3.36 2.89
CA VAL A 87 10.24 3.31 3.93
C VAL A 87 10.49 4.27 5.09
N PRO A 88 11.72 4.37 5.64
CA PRO A 88 12.00 5.29 6.75
C PRO A 88 11.81 6.77 6.42
N ALA A 89 11.92 7.16 5.14
CA ALA A 89 11.83 8.56 4.69
C ALA A 89 10.42 8.97 4.26
N LEU A 90 9.49 8.02 4.12
CA LEU A 90 8.10 8.34 3.77
C LEU A 90 7.38 9.28 4.77
N PRO A 91 7.64 9.26 6.10
CA PRO A 91 7.07 10.25 7.02
C PRO A 91 7.48 11.69 6.71
N GLU A 92 8.67 11.89 6.15
CA GLU A 92 9.22 13.21 5.84
C GLU A 92 8.46 13.89 4.69
N ILE A 93 7.82 13.09 3.82
CA ILE A 93 7.00 13.59 2.71
C ILE A 93 5.49 13.63 3.04
N GLY A 94 5.12 13.52 4.32
CA GLY A 94 3.74 13.70 4.79
C GLY A 94 2.88 12.44 4.82
N LEU A 95 3.38 11.32 4.30
CA LEU A 95 2.71 10.02 4.45
C LEU A 95 2.79 9.55 5.91
N ARG A 96 1.84 8.72 6.33
CA ARG A 96 1.74 8.15 7.68
C ARG A 96 1.48 6.65 7.68
N GLY A 97 1.27 6.05 6.52
CA GLY A 97 1.11 4.62 6.41
C GLY A 97 1.60 4.03 5.11
N LEU A 98 1.80 2.72 5.18
CA LEU A 98 2.20 1.89 4.05
C LEU A 98 1.29 0.66 4.02
N SER A 99 0.68 0.39 2.88
CA SER A 99 -0.10 -0.82 2.64
C SER A 99 0.53 -1.63 1.52
N THR A 100 1.04 -2.81 1.88
CA THR A 100 1.67 -3.77 0.95
C THR A 100 1.04 -5.15 1.10
N PHE A 101 1.59 -6.17 0.46
CA PHE A 101 1.09 -7.55 0.56
C PHE A 101 2.04 -8.43 1.37
N GLY A 102 1.49 -9.32 2.22
CA GLY A 102 2.26 -10.31 2.97
C GLY A 102 2.66 -9.89 4.39
N VAL A 103 3.55 -10.69 5.01
CA VAL A 103 3.91 -10.59 6.43
C VAL A 103 4.48 -9.21 6.76
N ARG A 104 4.08 -8.66 7.91
CA ARG A 104 4.53 -7.35 8.42
C ARG A 104 5.87 -7.49 9.15
N PRO A 105 7.01 -7.00 8.62
CA PRO A 105 8.24 -6.98 9.41
C PRO A 105 8.16 -5.96 10.55
N HIS A 106 7.36 -4.88 10.43
CA HIS A 106 7.23 -3.84 11.46
C HIS A 106 5.77 -3.39 11.63
N ARG A 107 5.12 -3.72 12.77
CA ARG A 107 3.70 -3.37 13.04
C ARG A 107 3.50 -1.91 13.47
N ARG A 108 4.52 -1.29 14.03
CA ARG A 108 4.62 0.13 14.39
C ARG A 108 6.08 0.52 14.25
N LEU A 109 6.39 1.37 13.28
CA LEU A 109 7.56 2.23 13.37
C LEU A 109 7.10 3.40 14.27
N GLY A 110 7.95 3.92 15.16
CA GLY A 110 7.55 5.01 16.08
C GLY A 110 6.97 6.23 15.35
N SER A 111 6.45 7.21 16.10
CA SER A 111 5.92 8.51 15.63
C SER A 111 4.62 8.51 14.79
N GLY A 112 3.71 7.57 15.04
CA GLY A 112 2.38 7.57 14.39
C GLY A 112 2.35 6.93 13.00
N TRP A 113 3.42 6.23 12.62
CA TRP A 113 3.51 5.46 11.38
C TRP A 113 2.80 4.10 11.50
N VAL A 114 1.88 3.80 10.57
CA VAL A 114 1.10 2.54 10.57
C VAL A 114 1.31 1.76 9.28
N GLN A 115 1.83 0.54 9.37
CA GLN A 115 1.87 -0.40 8.26
C GLN A 115 0.65 -1.34 8.28
N VAL A 116 -0.23 -1.20 7.29
CA VAL A 116 -1.45 -2.03 7.14
C VAL A 116 -1.35 -2.85 5.86
N ASN A 117 -0.77 -4.04 5.95
CA ASN A 117 -0.67 -4.92 4.79
C ASN A 117 -2.01 -5.63 4.50
N THR A 118 -2.31 -5.83 3.23
CA THR A 118 -3.35 -6.75 2.77
C THR A 118 -2.84 -8.18 2.93
N HIS A 119 -3.61 -9.03 3.63
CA HIS A 119 -3.24 -10.43 3.92
C HIS A 119 -4.02 -11.43 3.06
N ILE A 120 -5.11 -10.99 2.41
CA ILE A 120 -5.95 -11.77 1.51
C ILE A 120 -6.20 -10.91 0.28
N ASP A 121 -5.83 -11.41 -0.89
CA ASP A 121 -6.18 -10.83 -2.19
C ASP A 121 -7.03 -11.86 -2.93
N LEU A 122 -8.28 -11.50 -3.24
CA LEU A 122 -9.24 -12.39 -3.90
C LEU A 122 -9.11 -12.35 -5.43
N ILE A 123 -8.14 -11.63 -5.98
CA ILE A 123 -7.91 -11.53 -7.42
C ILE A 123 -6.82 -12.50 -7.85
N ASP A 124 -7.12 -13.37 -8.82
CA ASP A 124 -6.07 -14.10 -9.53
C ASP A 124 -5.43 -13.19 -10.58
N TRP A 125 -4.31 -12.57 -10.21
CA TRP A 125 -3.57 -11.66 -11.08
C TRP A 125 -2.91 -12.33 -12.29
N ARG A 126 -2.76 -13.67 -12.31
CA ARG A 126 -2.27 -14.39 -13.49
C ARG A 126 -3.36 -14.51 -14.55
N THR A 127 -4.62 -14.68 -14.14
CA THR A 127 -5.74 -14.85 -15.08
C THR A 127 -6.67 -13.65 -15.18
N ARG A 128 -6.44 -12.60 -14.37
CA ARG A 128 -7.31 -11.41 -14.20
C ARG A 128 -8.75 -11.74 -13.81
N ARG A 129 -8.96 -12.87 -13.13
CA ARG A 129 -10.29 -13.30 -12.65
C ARG A 129 -10.43 -13.03 -11.16
N SER A 130 -11.52 -12.38 -10.78
CA SER A 130 -12.07 -12.48 -9.43
C SER A 130 -13.01 -13.70 -9.37
N PRO A 131 -13.13 -14.39 -8.22
CA PRO A 131 -14.10 -15.48 -8.08
C PRO A 131 -15.51 -14.90 -8.20
N GLY A 132 -16.07 -14.97 -9.40
CA GLY A 132 -17.49 -14.81 -9.63
C GLY A 132 -18.24 -15.86 -8.83
N SER A 133 -19.07 -15.39 -7.89
CA SER A 133 -20.22 -16.10 -7.31
C SER A 133 -20.04 -17.61 -7.05
N LYS A 134 -19.16 -18.00 -6.11
CA LYS A 134 -19.29 -19.25 -5.36
C LYS A 134 -18.47 -19.17 -4.06
N PRO A 135 -19.04 -19.46 -2.87
CA PRO A 135 -18.32 -19.37 -1.62
C PRO A 135 -17.37 -20.56 -1.49
N CYS A 136 -16.07 -20.34 -1.70
CA CYS A 136 -15.03 -21.27 -1.26
C CYS A 136 -14.43 -20.73 0.05
N TRP A 137 -15.24 -20.73 1.11
CA TRP A 137 -14.73 -20.56 2.48
C TRP A 137 -14.50 -21.95 3.06
N GLY A 138 -13.31 -22.49 2.83
CA GLY A 138 -12.91 -23.78 3.40
C GLY A 138 -11.40 -23.90 3.43
N SER A 139 -10.84 -23.80 4.63
CA SER A 139 -9.45 -24.10 4.99
C SER A 139 -8.39 -23.01 4.76
N CYS A 140 -8.27 -22.09 5.72
CA CYS A 140 -6.95 -21.63 6.16
C CYS A 140 -6.99 -21.17 7.63
N ALA A 141 -7.29 -22.10 8.53
CA ALA A 141 -7.08 -21.93 9.96
C ALA A 141 -6.49 -23.24 10.49
N ARG A 142 -5.15 -23.36 10.42
CA ARG A 142 -4.33 -24.23 11.28
C ARG A 142 -2.86 -23.92 11.06
N SER A 143 -2.33 -23.05 11.92
CA SER A 143 -0.95 -23.13 12.41
C SER A 143 -0.95 -22.52 13.81
N GLY A 144 -1.53 -23.28 14.73
CA GLY A 144 -1.35 -23.10 16.16
C GLY A 144 -0.08 -23.81 16.63
N GLY A 145 0.54 -23.23 17.65
CA GLY A 145 1.67 -23.78 18.41
C GLY A 145 2.65 -22.66 18.74
N GLY A 146 2.92 -22.28 19.98
CA GLY A 146 2.45 -22.71 21.28
C GLY A 146 3.26 -21.89 22.29
N ALA A 147 2.64 -21.31 23.30
CA ALA A 147 3.36 -20.70 24.42
C ALA A 147 2.63 -21.09 25.70
N HIS A 148 3.13 -22.15 26.32
CA HIS A 148 2.71 -22.63 27.62
C HIS A 148 2.91 -21.54 28.69
N ARG A 149 1.84 -21.26 29.44
CA ARG A 149 1.92 -20.60 30.75
C ARG A 149 2.54 -21.58 31.74
N SER A 150 3.54 -21.14 32.50
CA SER A 150 3.88 -21.75 33.78
C SER A 150 3.82 -20.67 34.86
N GLY A 151 2.80 -20.76 35.70
CA GLY A 151 2.74 -20.11 37.00
C GLY A 151 2.49 -21.23 38.00
N ARG A 152 3.49 -21.51 38.85
CA ARG A 152 3.32 -22.34 40.04
C ARG A 152 3.22 -21.42 41.24
N ALA A 153 2.11 -21.54 41.95
CA ALA A 153 1.97 -21.10 43.33
C ALA A 153 2.30 -22.30 44.24
N ALA A 154 3.16 -22.06 45.22
CA ALA A 154 3.17 -22.63 46.56
C ALA A 154 4.03 -21.71 47.42
#